data_AF-A0A8J6C2T2-F1
#
_entry.id   AF-A0A8J6C2T2-F1
#
_cell.length_a   1.000
_cell.length_b   1.000
_cell.length_c   1.000
_cell.angle_alpha   90.00
_cell.angle_beta   90.00
_cell.angle_gamma   90.00
#
_symmetry.space_group_name_H-M   'P 1'
#
loop_
_entity.id
_entity.type
_entity.pdbx_description
1 polymer ?
#
loop_
_entity_poly.entity_id
_entity_poly.type
_entity_poly.pdbx_seq_one_letter_code
_entity_poly.pdbx_strand_id
1 'polypeptide(L)'
;MQALSNASGCDPASLISCLREKTEEEISEITGSVGPLMFAGRADGKFLPKLALELLTEKAIAPVPFMIGVNNHEFGYIIPRALNMTALERGIQRDVIQQYLRSTGLVRARPEVLKPLMDQYFGNDTDPLRVRDSFLELSGDAMFDFPALSTADFHR
;
A
#
# COMPACT_ATOMS: atom_id res chain seq x y z
N MET A 1 9.25 -13.14 0.20
CA MET A 1 10.11 -14.25 -0.26
C MET A 1 9.34 -15.24 -1.12
N GLN A 2 8.24 -15.85 -0.64
CA GLN A 2 7.49 -16.83 -1.43
C GLN A 2 6.97 -16.30 -2.79
N ALA A 3 6.38 -15.11 -2.81
CA ALA A 3 5.89 -14.52 -4.06
C ALA A 3 7.02 -14.24 -5.07
N LEU A 4 8.19 -13.80 -4.59
CA LEU A 4 9.37 -13.58 -5.44
C LEU A 4 9.93 -14.90 -5.96
N SER A 5 9.98 -15.94 -5.12
CA SER A 5 10.39 -17.30 -5.51
C SER A 5 9.45 -17.89 -6.56
N ASN A 6 8.14 -17.74 -6.39
CA ASN A 6 7.15 -18.21 -7.36
C ASN A 6 7.28 -17.47 -8.71
N ALA A 7 7.52 -16.16 -8.68
CA ALA A 7 7.68 -15.34 -9.88
C ALA A 7 8.97 -15.62 -10.64
N SER A 8 10.08 -15.87 -9.93
CA SER A 8 11.39 -16.09 -10.56
C SER A 8 11.69 -17.54 -10.89
N GLY A 9 10.90 -18.49 -10.37
CA GLY A 9 11.20 -19.92 -10.42
C GLY A 9 12.39 -20.34 -9.56
N CYS A 10 12.95 -19.42 -8.76
CA CYS A 10 14.08 -19.70 -7.89
C CYS A 10 13.61 -20.34 -6.58
N ASP A 11 14.35 -21.33 -6.09
CA ASP A 11 14.09 -21.95 -4.79
C ASP A 11 14.31 -20.93 -3.63
N PRO A 12 13.45 -20.89 -2.60
CA PRO A 12 13.60 -19.95 -1.48
C PRO A 12 14.96 -20.03 -0.76
N ALA A 13 15.58 -21.21 -0.67
CA ALA A 13 16.87 -21.39 0.00
C ALA A 13 18.05 -20.88 -0.82
N SER A 14 17.93 -20.82 -2.14
CA SER A 14 18.95 -20.31 -3.07
C SER A 14 18.53 -19.04 -3.82
N LEU A 15 17.50 -18.35 -3.32
CA LEU A 15 16.83 -17.26 -4.03
C LEU A 15 17.80 -16.17 -4.49
N ILE A 16 18.70 -15.74 -3.61
CA ILE A 16 19.63 -14.64 -3.91
C ILE A 16 20.67 -15.04 -4.97
N SER A 17 21.27 -16.23 -4.86
CA SER A 17 22.22 -16.70 -5.86
C SER A 17 21.54 -16.92 -7.21
N CYS A 18 20.35 -17.51 -7.23
CA CYS A 18 19.57 -17.71 -8.46
C CYS A 18 19.21 -16.39 -9.14
N LEU A 19 18.73 -15.40 -8.38
CA LEU A 19 18.39 -14.08 -8.92
C LEU A 19 19.60 -13.33 -9.49
N ARG A 20 20.82 -13.58 -9.01
CA ARG A 20 22.04 -12.96 -9.56
C ARG A 20 22.43 -13.50 -10.94
N GLU A 21 21.99 -14.70 -11.28
CA GLU A 21 22.23 -15.31 -12.59
C GLU A 21 21.17 -14.92 -13.63
N LYS A 22 20.13 -14.18 -13.23
CA LYS A 22 19.07 -13.70 -14.12
C LYS A 22 19.55 -12.53 -14.97
N THR A 23 19.07 -12.44 -16.20
CA THR A 23 19.33 -11.27 -17.05
C THR A 23 18.52 -10.07 -16.58
N GLU A 24 18.87 -8.87 -17.08
CA GLU A 24 18.13 -7.65 -16.79
C GLU A 24 16.67 -7.77 -17.22
N GLU A 25 16.42 -8.37 -18.38
CA GLU A 25 15.08 -8.60 -18.92
C GLU A 25 14.28 -9.53 -18.01
N GLU A 26 14.87 -10.65 -17.56
CA GLU A 26 14.22 -11.56 -16.61
C GLU A 26 13.90 -10.87 -15.29
N ILE A 27 14.82 -10.06 -14.75
CA ILE A 27 14.59 -9.30 -13.51
C ILE A 27 13.48 -8.26 -13.71
N SER A 28 13.42 -7.61 -14.87
CA SER A 28 12.35 -6.66 -15.21
C SER A 28 10.98 -7.35 -15.25
N GLU A 29 10.89 -8.51 -15.89
CA GLU A 29 9.66 -9.32 -15.94
C GLU A 29 9.23 -9.80 -14.55
N ILE A 30 10.18 -10.32 -13.75
CA ILE A 30 9.93 -10.73 -12.36
C ILE A 30 9.40 -9.55 -11.56
N THR A 31 10.04 -8.39 -11.65
CA THR A 31 9.66 -7.16 -10.92
C THR A 31 8.26 -6.70 -11.31
N GLY A 32 7.93 -6.73 -12.60
CA GLY A 32 6.59 -6.40 -13.09
C GLY A 32 5.51 -7.35 -12.57
N SER A 33 5.82 -8.65 -12.46
CA SER A 33 4.87 -9.67 -11.99
C SER A 33 4.55 -9.59 -10.50
N VAL A 34 5.52 -9.21 -9.66
CA VAL A 34 5.34 -9.13 -8.21
C VAL A 34 4.75 -7.79 -7.74
N GLY A 35 4.76 -6.79 -8.61
CA GLY A 35 4.15 -5.48 -8.39
C GLY A 35 5.05 -4.49 -7.62
N PRO A 36 4.77 -3.18 -7.78
CA PRO A 36 5.67 -2.11 -7.31
C PRO A 36 5.79 -2.02 -5.78
N LEU A 37 4.80 -2.52 -5.04
CA LEU A 37 4.79 -2.45 -3.58
C LEU A 37 5.64 -3.54 -2.91
N MET A 38 6.15 -4.53 -3.66
CA MET A 38 6.93 -5.62 -3.07
C MET A 38 8.27 -5.15 -2.50
N PHE A 39 8.90 -4.16 -3.13
CA PHE A 39 10.24 -3.68 -2.79
C PHE A 39 10.24 -2.42 -1.91
N ALA A 40 9.30 -2.36 -0.95
CA ALA A 40 9.26 -1.27 0.02
C ALA A 40 10.35 -1.40 1.10
N GLY A 41 10.70 -0.27 1.72
CA GLY A 41 11.67 -0.21 2.82
C GLY A 41 11.35 -1.19 3.96
N ARG A 42 12.41 -1.71 4.59
CA ARG A 42 12.35 -2.64 5.71
C ARG A 42 13.33 -2.19 6.80
N ALA A 43 13.03 -2.54 8.05
CA ALA A 43 14.00 -2.39 9.14
C ALA A 43 15.13 -3.41 8.91
N ASP A 44 16.25 -2.94 8.36
CA ASP A 44 17.41 -3.75 7.98
C ASP A 44 18.49 -3.75 9.07
N GLY A 45 18.27 -3.03 10.18
CA GLY A 45 19.23 -2.90 11.27
C GLY A 45 20.42 -2.00 10.95
N LYS A 46 20.49 -1.44 9.73
CA LYS A 46 21.62 -0.64 9.25
C LYS A 46 21.18 0.76 8.84
N PHE A 47 20.40 0.86 7.77
CA PHE A 47 19.82 2.13 7.33
C PHE A 47 18.60 2.48 8.18
N LEU A 48 17.67 1.54 8.33
CA LEU A 48 16.55 1.62 9.27
C LEU A 48 16.82 0.66 10.44
N PRO A 49 17.32 1.15 11.60
CA PRO A 49 17.66 0.30 12.73
C PRO A 49 16.43 -0.37 13.39
N LYS A 50 15.24 0.22 13.25
CA LYS A 50 13.95 -0.24 13.77
C LYS A 50 12.83 0.12 12.81
N LEU A 51 11.57 -0.22 13.13
CA LEU A 51 10.43 0.23 12.34
C LEU A 51 10.32 1.75 12.38
N ALA A 52 9.90 2.35 11.25
CA ALA A 52 9.76 3.80 11.14
C ALA A 52 8.85 4.39 12.24
N LEU A 53 7.75 3.69 12.58
CA LEU A 53 6.84 4.13 13.64
C LEU A 53 7.50 4.15 15.04
N GLU A 54 8.40 3.19 15.32
CA GLU A 54 9.14 3.17 16.59
C GLU A 54 10.11 4.35 16.66
N LEU A 55 10.83 4.63 15.57
CA LEU A 55 11.76 5.77 15.49
C LEU A 55 11.02 7.11 15.67
N LEU A 56 9.86 7.25 15.03
CA LEU A 56 8.98 8.42 15.19
C LEU A 56 8.48 8.56 16.65
N THR A 57 8.05 7.46 17.26
CA THR A 57 7.53 7.45 18.64
C THR A 57 8.63 7.77 19.67
N GLU A 58 9.83 7.21 19.49
CA GLU A 58 11.00 7.43 20.34
C GLU A 58 11.67 8.81 20.11
N LYS A 59 11.18 9.62 19.16
CA LYS A 59 11.82 10.85 18.69
C LYS A 59 13.27 10.64 18.23
N ALA A 60 13.58 9.44 17.75
CA ALA A 60 14.90 9.04 17.25
C ALA A 60 15.07 9.42 15.77
N ILE A 61 14.64 10.62 15.41
CA ILE A 61 14.70 11.18 14.05
C ILE A 61 15.48 12.51 14.08
N ALA A 62 15.96 12.96 12.92
CA ALA A 62 16.67 14.23 12.84
C ALA A 62 15.70 15.41 13.15
N PRO A 63 16.03 16.31 14.09
CA PRO A 63 15.16 17.41 14.47
C PRO A 63 15.34 18.61 13.52
N VAL A 64 14.94 18.43 12.26
CA VAL A 64 15.03 19.48 11.22
C VAL A 64 13.64 20.02 10.88
N PRO A 65 13.52 21.26 10.39
CA PRO A 65 12.24 21.72 9.84
C PRO A 65 11.74 20.78 8.75
N PHE A 66 10.55 20.22 8.93
CA PHE A 66 9.97 19.23 8.04
C PHE A 66 8.58 19.67 7.56
N MET A 67 8.36 19.60 6.25
CA MET A 67 7.09 19.96 5.61
C MET A 67 6.43 18.68 5.10
N ILE A 68 5.19 18.46 5.53
CA ILE A 68 4.35 17.36 5.07
C ILE A 68 3.10 17.96 4.42
N GLY A 69 2.73 17.43 3.26
CA GLY A 69 1.54 17.83 2.52
C GLY A 69 0.91 16.63 1.83
N VAL A 70 -0.36 16.79 1.46
CA VAL A 70 -1.17 15.82 0.72
C VAL A 70 -1.97 16.54 -0.36
N ASN A 71 -2.43 15.78 -1.35
CA ASN A 71 -3.36 16.23 -2.38
C ASN A 71 -4.79 15.82 -2.05
N ASN A 72 -5.76 16.43 -2.73
CA ASN A 72 -7.19 16.17 -2.48
C ASN A 72 -7.68 14.78 -2.96
N HIS A 73 -7.02 14.17 -3.95
CA HIS A 73 -7.43 12.87 -4.50
C HIS A 73 -6.20 11.99 -4.77
N GLU A 74 -5.46 11.62 -3.71
CA GLU A 74 -4.21 10.88 -3.83
C GLU A 74 -4.37 9.55 -4.59
N PHE A 75 -5.51 8.88 -4.39
CA PHE A 75 -5.85 7.63 -5.07
C PHE A 75 -6.80 7.82 -6.26
N GLY A 76 -6.96 9.04 -6.79
CA GLY A 76 -8.02 9.34 -7.78
C GLY A 76 -7.79 8.81 -9.20
N TYR A 77 -6.54 8.75 -9.68
CA TYR A 77 -6.24 8.32 -11.06
C TYR A 77 -4.90 7.59 -11.23
N ILE A 78 -3.79 8.27 -10.91
CA ILE A 78 -2.45 7.76 -11.20
C ILE A 78 -2.20 6.42 -10.51
N ILE A 79 -2.55 6.31 -9.22
CA ILE A 79 -2.31 5.09 -8.44
C ILE A 79 -3.22 3.94 -8.89
N PRO A 80 -4.55 4.07 -9.00
CA PRO A 80 -5.39 3.02 -9.56
C PRO A 80 -4.90 2.51 -10.93
N ARG A 81 -4.46 3.42 -11.80
CA ARG A 81 -3.94 3.05 -13.12
C ARG A 81 -2.62 2.28 -13.02
N ALA A 82 -1.71 2.71 -12.16
CA ALA A 82 -0.44 2.02 -11.91
C ALA A 82 -0.63 0.62 -11.29
N LEU A 83 -1.70 0.44 -10.50
CA LEU A 83 -2.09 -0.85 -9.92
C LEU A 83 -3.02 -1.67 -10.84
N ASN A 84 -3.20 -1.24 -12.10
CA ASN A 84 -4.05 -1.90 -13.09
C ASN A 84 -5.52 -2.09 -12.65
N MET A 85 -6.05 -1.14 -11.85
CA MET A 85 -7.43 -1.14 -11.35
C MET A 85 -8.41 -0.49 -12.36
N THR A 86 -8.24 -0.77 -13.66
CA THR A 86 -9.04 -0.18 -14.75
C THR A 86 -10.53 -0.50 -14.65
N ALA A 87 -10.90 -1.59 -13.96
CA ALA A 87 -12.28 -1.95 -13.71
C ALA A 87 -13.06 -0.89 -12.92
N LEU A 88 -12.38 -0.05 -12.13
CA LEU A 88 -13.03 1.01 -11.36
C LEU A 88 -13.74 2.04 -12.24
N GLU A 89 -13.31 2.26 -13.49
CA GLU A 89 -13.92 3.26 -14.38
C GLU A 89 -15.43 3.06 -14.58
N ARG A 90 -15.90 1.80 -14.51
CA ARG A 90 -17.31 1.42 -14.68
C ARG A 90 -18.12 1.38 -13.38
N GLY A 91 -17.51 1.78 -12.26
CA GLY A 91 -18.05 1.54 -10.93
C GLY A 91 -17.78 0.12 -10.45
N ILE A 92 -17.97 -0.11 -9.16
CA ILE A 92 -17.65 -1.39 -8.52
C ILE A 92 -18.61 -1.67 -7.37
N GLN A 93 -18.89 -2.95 -7.15
CA GLN A 93 -19.77 -3.37 -6.06
C GLN A 93 -19.04 -3.38 -4.72
N ARG A 94 -19.78 -3.09 -3.66
CA ARG A 94 -19.26 -2.94 -2.30
C ARG A 94 -18.64 -4.22 -1.75
N ASP A 95 -19.23 -5.37 -2.05
CA ASP A 95 -18.74 -6.69 -1.65
C ASP A 95 -17.39 -7.02 -2.30
N VAL A 96 -17.21 -6.65 -3.57
CA VAL A 96 -15.94 -6.80 -4.30
C VAL A 96 -14.85 -5.96 -3.63
N ILE A 97 -15.14 -4.71 -3.27
CA ILE A 97 -14.19 -3.87 -2.53
C ILE A 97 -13.89 -4.46 -1.16
N GLN A 98 -14.90 -4.94 -0.44
CA GLN A 98 -14.69 -5.54 0.87
C GLN A 98 -13.75 -6.74 0.79
N GLN A 99 -13.94 -7.60 -0.21
CA GLN A 99 -13.05 -8.73 -0.46
C GLN A 99 -11.64 -8.27 -0.83
N TYR A 100 -11.51 -7.26 -1.68
CA TYR A 100 -10.23 -6.69 -2.07
C TYR A 100 -9.45 -6.08 -0.89
N LEU A 101 -10.12 -5.31 -0.03
CA LEU A 101 -9.50 -4.72 1.15
C LEU A 101 -9.00 -5.79 2.12
N ARG A 102 -9.73 -6.91 2.26
CA ARG A 102 -9.32 -8.06 3.08
C ARG A 102 -8.11 -8.80 2.51
N SER A 103 -8.00 -8.91 1.19
CA SER A 103 -6.92 -9.69 0.56
C SER A 103 -5.63 -8.89 0.38
N THR A 104 -5.73 -7.57 0.22
CA THR A 104 -4.57 -6.72 -0.08
C THR A 104 -3.95 -6.06 1.14
N GLY A 105 -4.71 -5.88 2.22
CA GLY A 105 -4.26 -5.12 3.38
C GLY A 105 -3.98 -3.64 3.07
N LEU A 106 -4.56 -3.11 1.97
CA LEU A 106 -4.44 -1.71 1.54
C LEU A 106 -4.79 -0.77 2.70
N VAL A 107 -5.89 -1.08 3.37
CA VAL A 107 -6.24 -0.48 4.65
C VAL A 107 -5.70 -1.40 5.74
N ARG A 108 -4.75 -0.91 6.53
CA ARG A 108 -4.18 -1.61 7.69
C ARG A 108 -5.13 -1.62 8.89
N ALA A 109 -6.38 -2.04 8.65
CA ALA A 109 -7.40 -2.20 9.68
C ALA A 109 -7.48 -3.66 10.12
N ARG A 110 -7.80 -3.87 11.41
CA ARG A 110 -8.16 -5.22 11.87
C ARG A 110 -9.49 -5.65 11.23
N PRO A 111 -9.72 -6.95 11.02
CA PRO A 111 -10.95 -7.44 10.38
C PRO A 111 -12.24 -6.91 11.03
N GLU A 112 -12.23 -6.70 12.36
CA GLU A 112 -13.36 -6.20 13.13
C GLU A 112 -13.67 -4.72 12.85
N VAL A 113 -12.66 -3.95 12.43
CA VAL A 113 -12.76 -2.51 12.14
C VAL A 113 -13.08 -2.24 10.68
N LEU A 114 -12.75 -3.16 9.78
CA LEU A 114 -12.94 -2.97 8.34
C LEU A 114 -14.40 -2.70 7.97
N LYS A 115 -15.35 -3.47 8.52
CA LYS A 115 -16.77 -3.26 8.21
C LYS A 115 -17.27 -1.90 8.71
N PRO A 116 -17.09 -1.51 9.99
CA PRO A 116 -17.44 -0.18 10.47
C PRO A 116 -16.82 0.96 9.65
N LEU A 117 -15.55 0.82 9.26
CA LEU A 117 -14.87 1.82 8.43
C LEU A 117 -15.52 1.95 7.05
N MET A 118 -15.85 0.82 6.41
CA MET A 118 -16.60 0.86 5.15
C MET A 118 -18.01 1.44 5.35
N ASP A 119 -18.71 1.14 6.45
CA ASP A 119 -20.01 1.75 6.74
C ASP A 119 -19.88 3.28 6.86
N GLN A 120 -18.78 3.79 7.42
CA GLN A 120 -18.52 5.23 7.55
C GLN A 120 -18.28 5.92 6.20
N TYR A 121 -17.49 5.34 5.31
CA TYR A 121 -17.19 5.95 4.01
C TYR A 121 -18.30 5.75 2.98
N PHE A 122 -18.91 4.56 2.95
CA PHE A 122 -19.82 4.14 1.87
C PHE A 122 -21.29 4.35 2.25
N GLY A 123 -21.59 4.54 3.54
CA GLY A 123 -22.96 4.61 4.04
C GLY A 123 -23.80 3.42 3.59
N ASN A 124 -24.97 3.72 3.03
CA ASN A 124 -25.89 2.75 2.43
C ASN A 124 -25.92 2.86 0.90
N ASP A 125 -24.91 3.46 0.27
CA ASP A 125 -24.89 3.63 -1.19
C ASP A 125 -24.80 2.27 -1.89
N THR A 126 -25.68 2.10 -2.88
CA THR A 126 -25.73 0.93 -3.76
C THR A 126 -25.37 1.28 -5.21
N ASP A 127 -25.18 2.56 -5.51
CA ASP A 127 -24.71 3.02 -6.83
C ASP A 127 -23.24 2.64 -7.00
N PRO A 128 -22.89 1.80 -8.00
CA PRO A 128 -21.51 1.35 -8.22
C PRO A 128 -20.50 2.50 -8.40
N LEU A 129 -20.94 3.66 -8.92
CA LEU A 129 -20.07 4.82 -9.11
C LEU A 129 -19.79 5.54 -7.79
N ARG A 130 -20.79 5.68 -6.91
CA ARG A 130 -20.59 6.27 -5.58
C ARG A 130 -19.77 5.37 -4.66
N VAL A 131 -19.99 4.07 -4.77
CA VAL A 131 -19.19 3.04 -4.07
C VAL A 131 -17.74 3.10 -4.52
N ARG A 132 -17.48 3.26 -5.82
CA ARG A 132 -16.12 3.52 -6.34
C ARG A 132 -15.53 4.78 -5.72
N ASP A 133 -16.23 5.91 -5.77
CA ASP A 133 -15.68 7.19 -5.30
C ASP A 133 -15.32 7.11 -3.81
N SER A 134 -16.20 6.52 -2.99
CA SER A 134 -15.95 6.27 -1.57
C SER A 134 -14.73 5.37 -1.33
N PHE A 135 -14.49 4.39 -2.20
CA PHE A 135 -13.30 3.54 -2.14
C PHE A 135 -12.02 4.30 -2.48
N LEU A 136 -12.06 5.20 -3.47
CA LEU A 136 -10.91 6.02 -3.83
C LEU A 136 -10.53 6.96 -2.67
N GLU A 137 -11.51 7.60 -2.04
CA GLU A 137 -11.30 8.44 -0.85
C GLU A 137 -10.71 7.63 0.32
N LEU A 138 -11.33 6.50 0.68
CA LEU A 138 -10.82 5.63 1.74
C LEU A 138 -9.38 5.18 1.48
N SER A 139 -9.05 4.88 0.23
CA SER A 139 -7.70 4.43 -0.16
C SER A 139 -6.69 5.57 -0.08
N GLY A 140 -7.07 6.79 -0.47
CA GLY A 140 -6.27 8.00 -0.31
C GLY A 140 -5.95 8.26 1.16
N ASP A 141 -6.98 8.29 2.01
CA ASP A 141 -6.84 8.55 3.43
C ASP A 141 -5.96 7.51 4.13
N ALA A 142 -6.17 6.23 3.83
CA ALA A 142 -5.42 5.15 4.45
C ALA A 142 -3.94 5.12 4.05
N MET A 143 -3.62 5.50 2.80
CA MET A 143 -2.26 5.44 2.27
C MET A 143 -1.46 6.73 2.49
N PHE A 144 -2.11 7.89 2.52
CA PHE A 144 -1.46 9.19 2.49
C PHE A 144 -1.86 10.06 3.68
N ASP A 145 -3.14 10.38 3.84
CA ASP A 145 -3.55 11.41 4.79
C ASP A 145 -3.34 10.99 6.25
N PHE A 146 -3.79 9.80 6.64
CA PHE A 146 -3.58 9.33 8.01
C PHE A 146 -2.08 9.13 8.34
N PRO A 147 -1.25 8.50 7.47
CA PRO A 147 0.19 8.46 7.69
C PRO A 147 0.85 9.85 7.74
N ALA A 148 0.42 10.79 6.91
CA ALA A 148 0.97 12.15 6.86
C ALA A 148 0.68 12.90 8.16
N LEU A 149 -0.57 12.89 8.61
CA LEU A 149 -1.00 13.50 9.88
C LEU A 149 -0.27 12.87 11.07
N SER A 150 -0.24 11.53 11.14
CA SER A 150 0.47 10.81 12.20
C SER A 150 1.96 11.16 12.22
N THR A 151 2.61 11.20 11.06
CA THR A 151 4.02 11.58 10.95
C THR A 151 4.24 13.03 11.37
N ALA A 152 3.35 13.96 10.99
CA ALA A 152 3.43 15.36 11.40
C ALA A 152 3.33 15.50 12.93
N ASP A 153 2.40 14.78 13.55
CA ASP A 153 2.21 14.80 15.01
C ASP A 153 3.40 14.16 15.74
N PHE A 154 3.98 13.08 15.21
CA PHE A 154 5.21 12.51 15.76
C PHE A 154 6.46 13.35 15.49
N HIS A 155 6.45 14.24 14.50
CA HIS A 155 7.60 15.11 14.24
C HIS A 155 7.60 16.37 15.12
N ARG A 156 6.44 16.82 15.59
CA ARG A 156 6.31 17.94 16.55
C ARG A 156 7.03 17.65 17.87
#